data_AF-A0A967IDK7-F1
#
_entry.id   AF-A0A967IDK7-F1
#
_cell.length_a   1.000
_cell.length_b   1.000
_cell.length_c   1.000
_cell.angle_alpha   90.00
_cell.angle_beta   90.00
_cell.angle_gamma   90.00
#
_symmetry.space_group_name_H-M   'P 1'
#
loop_
_entity.id
_entity.type
_entity.pdbx_description
1 polymer ?
#
loop_
_entity_poly.entity_id
_entity_poly.type
_entity_poly.pdbx_seq_one_letter_code
_entity_poly.pdbx_strand_id
1 'polypeptide(L)' 'MEIYFMQHGQAVGKQEDPARPLSRAGIEQVQLA' A
#
# COMPACT_ATOMS: atom_id res chain seq x y z
N MET A 1 -20.81 -13.81 11.04
CA MET A 1 -19.45 -13.85 10.47
C MET A 1 -19.22 -12.52 9.81
N GLU A 2 -18.14 -11.84 10.14
CA GLU A 2 -17.81 -10.54 9.54
C GLU A 2 -16.67 -10.72 8.55
N ILE A 3 -16.81 -10.09 7.38
CA ILE A 3 -15.80 -10.09 6.32
C ILE A 3 -15.39 -8.64 6.11
N TYR A 4 -14.09 -8.39 6.13
CA TYR A 4 -13.53 -7.07 5.90
C TYR A 4 -12.75 -7.06 4.59
N PHE A 5 -12.99 -6.02 3.79
CA PHE A 5 -12.25 -5.76 2.56
C PHE A 5 -11.32 -4.58 2.80
N MET A 6 -10.05 -4.76 2.48
CA MET A 6 -9.05 -3.70 2.54
C MET A 6 -8.34 -3.56 1.21
N GLN A 7 -8.11 -2.32 0.80
CA GLN A 7 -7.24 -2.00 -0.33
C GLN A 7 -5.79 -1.88 0.15
N HIS A 8 -4.83 -2.25 -0.69
CA HIS A 8 -3.42 -2.05 -0.39
C HIS A 8 -3.09 -0.54 -0.30
N GLY A 9 -2.05 -0.20 0.47
CA GLY A 9 -1.52 1.16 0.53
C GLY A 9 -0.89 1.61 -0.78
N GLN A 10 -0.53 2.89 -0.86
CA GLN A 10 0.13 3.45 -2.04
C GLN A 10 1.49 2.76 -2.31
N ALA A 11 1.71 2.35 -3.56
CA ALA A 11 2.96 1.73 -4.02
C ALA A 11 3.82 2.71 -4.85
N VAL A 12 5.12 2.42 -4.94
CA VAL A 12 6.04 3.13 -5.85
C VAL A 12 5.69 2.87 -7.33
N GLY A 13 6.22 3.72 -8.21
CA GLY A 13 5.97 3.61 -9.65
C GLY A 13 6.59 2.35 -10.25
N LYS A 14 5.94 1.75 -11.26
CA LYS A 14 6.46 0.57 -11.96
C LYS A 14 7.82 0.81 -12.64
N GLN A 15 8.07 2.05 -13.05
CA GLN A 15 9.32 2.48 -13.66
C GLN A 15 10.46 2.62 -12.63
N GLU A 16 10.11 2.84 -11.35
CA GLU A 16 11.05 3.02 -10.24
C GLU A 16 11.48 1.66 -9.68
N ASP A 17 10.51 0.78 -9.39
CA ASP A 17 10.74 -0.61 -9.00
C ASP A 17 9.63 -1.51 -9.58
N PRO A 18 9.96 -2.51 -10.43
CA PRO A 18 9.01 -3.47 -10.95
C PRO A 18 8.27 -4.28 -9.88
N ALA A 19 8.89 -4.51 -8.71
CA ALA A 19 8.26 -5.20 -7.59
C ALA A 19 7.19 -4.34 -6.89
N ARG A 20 7.19 -3.02 -7.15
CA ARG A 20 6.21 -2.04 -6.64
C ARG A 20 5.97 -2.17 -5.12
N PRO A 21 7.02 -2.07 -4.27
CA PRO A 21 6.84 -1.98 -2.83
C PRO A 21 5.97 -0.77 -2.44
N LEU A 22 5.46 -0.76 -1.21
CA LEU A 22 4.77 0.41 -0.67
C LEU A 22 5.70 1.63 -0.69
N SER A 23 5.16 2.77 -1.10
CA SER A 23 5.85 4.04 -0.95
C SER A 23 5.88 4.44 0.52
N ARG A 24 6.74 5.38 0.89
CA ARG A 24 6.77 5.93 2.25
C ARG A 24 5.39 6.44 2.69
N ALA A 25 4.72 7.20 1.83
CA ALA A 25 3.36 7.68 2.09
C ALA A 25 2.35 6.51 2.24
N GLY A 26 2.51 5.44 1.45
CA GLY A 26 1.68 4.25 1.57
C GLY A 26 1.88 3.49 2.89
N ILE A 27 3.12 3.44 3.39
CA ILE A 27 3.42 2.86 4.71
C ILE A 27 2.77 3.71 5.81
N GLU A 28 2.95 5.03 5.78
CA GLU A 28 2.36 5.95 6.75
C GLU A 28 0.81 5.86 6.73
N GLN A 29 0.21 5.73 5.55
CA GLN A 29 -1.25 5.55 5.41
C GLN A 29 -1.75 4.26 6.06
N VAL A 30 -1.10 3.12 5.82
CA VAL A 30 -1.52 1.82 6.36
C VAL A 30 -1.30 1.76 7.86
N GLN A 31 -0.30 2.44 8.41
CA GLN A 31 -0.03 2.47 9.85
C GLN A 31 -1.03 3.32 10.64
N LEU A 32 -1.69 4.28 9.99
CA LEU A 32 -2.68 5.16 10.61
C LEU A 32 -4.13 4.67 10.45
N ALA A 33 -4.37 3.65 9.61
CA ALA A 33 -5.68 3.08 9.31
C ALA A 33 -6.04 1.94 10.28
#